data_AF-A0AA90TNF8-F1
#
_entry.id   AF-A0AA90TNF8-F1
#
_cell.length_a   1.000
_cell.length_b   1.000
_cell.length_c   1.000
_cell.angle_alpha   90.00
_cell.angle_beta   90.00
_cell.angle_gamma   90.00
#
_symmetry.space_group_name_H-M   'P 1'
#
loop_
_entity.id
_entity.type
_entity.pdbx_description
1 polymer ?
#
loop_
_entity_poly.entity_id
_entity_poly.type
_entity_poly.pdbx_seq_one_letter_code
_entity_poly.pdbx_strand_id
1 'polypeptide(L)'
;MGSIDFNQIFREYSQRLHYIAYSYAKDRFLAEDIVQEALLKAYKKLDTVEDSNKLGAWLSAITARTAIDFLRMEKEKTGCS
;
A
#
# COMPACT_ATOMS: atom_id res chain seq x y z
N MET A 1 27.77 -1.37 -2.42
CA MET A 1 26.60 -0.87 -1.68
C MET A 1 25.42 -0.99 -2.63
N GLY A 2 24.58 -2.01 -2.49
CA GLY A 2 23.40 -2.16 -3.34
C GLY A 2 22.35 -1.17 -2.86
N SER A 3 22.26 -0.02 -3.51
CA SER A 3 21.17 0.93 -3.25
C SER A 3 19.86 0.21 -3.56
N ILE A 4 18.98 0.07 -2.56
CA ILE A 4 17.64 -0.45 -2.76
C ILE A 4 16.92 0.51 -3.71
N ASP A 5 16.75 0.10 -4.97
CA ASP A 5 16.17 0.96 -5.99
C ASP A 5 14.65 0.97 -5.82
N PHE A 6 14.14 2.03 -5.18
CA PHE A 6 12.71 2.19 -4.92
C PHE A 6 11.88 2.09 -6.20
N ASN A 7 12.43 2.50 -7.34
CA ASN A 7 11.72 2.45 -8.63
C ASN A 7 11.52 1.01 -9.13
N GLN A 8 12.47 0.12 -8.82
CA GLN A 8 12.35 -1.30 -9.13
C GLN A 8 11.34 -1.98 -8.20
N ILE A 9 11.41 -1.72 -6.90
CA ILE A 9 10.41 -2.19 -5.93
C ILE A 9 9.02 -1.67 -6.28
N PHE A 10 8.92 -0.38 -6.61
CA PHE A 10 7.66 0.22 -7.01
C PHE A 10 7.07 -0.54 -8.20
N ARG A 11 7.82 -0.79 -9.27
CA ARG A 11 7.29 -1.53 -10.42
C ARG A 11 6.92 -2.98 -10.09
N GLU A 12 7.76 -3.67 -9.34
CA GLU A 12 7.58 -5.08 -9.02
C GLU A 12 6.36 -5.30 -8.10
N TYR A 13 6.17 -4.42 -7.12
CA TYR A 13 5.11 -4.56 -6.13
C TYR A 13 3.85 -3.75 -6.46
N SER A 14 3.93 -2.63 -7.19
CA SER A 14 2.77 -1.76 -7.50
C SER A 14 1.60 -2.53 -8.09
N GLN A 15 1.86 -3.42 -9.06
CA GLN A 15 0.80 -4.22 -9.68
C GLN A 15 0.12 -5.16 -8.67
N ARG A 16 0.90 -5.79 -7.80
CA ARG A 16 0.39 -6.67 -6.73
C ARG A 16 -0.37 -5.88 -5.66
N LEU A 17 0.17 -4.74 -5.23
CA LEU A 17 -0.45 -3.87 -4.24
C LEU A 17 -1.77 -3.29 -4.77
N HIS A 18 -1.81 -2.91 -6.04
CA HIS A 18 -3.02 -2.45 -6.70
C HIS A 18 -4.09 -3.53 -6.75
N TYR A 19 -3.73 -4.77 -7.06
CA TYR A 19 -4.68 -5.88 -7.03
C TYR A 19 -5.24 -6.14 -5.64
N ILE A 20 -4.39 -6.05 -4.60
CA ILE A 20 -4.81 -6.17 -3.20
C ILE A 20 -5.76 -5.03 -2.84
N ALA A 21 -5.36 -3.78 -3.04
CA ALA A 21 -6.17 -2.60 -2.74
C ALA A 21 -7.52 -2.63 -3.47
N TYR A 22 -7.53 -3.00 -4.75
CA TYR A 22 -8.74 -3.18 -5.54
C TYR A 22 -9.65 -4.28 -5.01
N SER A 23 -9.09 -5.39 -4.51
CA SER A 23 -9.87 -6.45 -3.88
C SER A 23 -10.60 -6.00 -2.61
N TYR A 24 -10.06 -4.99 -1.91
CA TYR A 24 -10.67 -4.41 -0.71
C TYR A 24 -11.67 -3.29 -1.06
N ALA A 25 -11.22 -2.28 -1.81
CA ALA A 25 -12.01 -1.11 -2.11
C ALA A 25 -13.10 -1.36 -3.17
N LYS A 26 -12.88 -2.33 -4.07
CA LYS A 26 -13.72 -2.60 -5.25
C LYS A 26 -14.01 -1.39 -6.14
N ASP A 27 -13.21 -0.34 -5.98
CA ASP A 27 -13.27 0.89 -6.75
C ASP A 27 -11.85 1.23 -7.21
N ARG A 28 -11.74 1.67 -8.47
CA ARG A 28 -10.44 1.94 -9.09
C ARG A 28 -9.80 3.20 -8.50
N PHE A 29 -10.56 4.25 -8.28
CA PHE A 29 -10.06 5.51 -7.72
C PHE A 29 -9.59 5.30 -6.28
N LEU A 30 -10.39 4.60 -5.48
CA LEU A 30 -10.01 4.28 -4.10
C LEU A 30 -8.80 3.34 -4.03
N ALA A 31 -8.72 2.35 -4.93
CA ALA A 31 -7.57 1.47 -5.01
C ALA A 31 -6.28 2.22 -5.34
N GLU A 32 -6.33 3.18 -6.28
CA GLU A 32 -5.18 4.04 -6.59
C GLU A 32 -4.76 4.87 -5.38
N ASP A 33 -5.72 5.48 -4.67
CA ASP A 33 -5.43 6.29 -3.48
C ASP A 33 -4.77 5.48 -2.36
N ILE A 34 -5.32 4.29 -2.07
CA ILE A 34 -4.77 3.33 -1.10
C ILE A 34 -3.34 2.91 -1.46
N VAL A 35 -3.08 2.61 -2.74
CA VAL A 35 -1.74 2.20 -3.20
C VAL A 35 -0.75 3.33 -3.03
N GLN A 36 -1.13 4.55 -3.39
CA GLN A 36 -0.27 5.72 -3.27
C GLN A 36 0.07 6.00 -1.80
N GLU A 37 -0.91 5.96 -0.90
CA GLU A 37 -0.68 6.11 0.54
C GLU A 37 0.21 4.98 1.10
N ALA A 38 -0.06 3.74 0.72
CA ALA A 38 0.71 2.58 1.17
C ALA A 38 2.18 2.69 0.73
N LEU A 39 2.42 3.12 -0.50
CA LEU A 39 3.76 3.35 -1.03
C LEU A 39 4.48 4.52 -0.35
N LEU A 40 3.79 5.62 -0.04
CA LEU A 40 4.36 6.73 0.72
C LEU A 40 4.75 6.28 2.14
N LYS A 41 3.89 5.50 2.82
CA LYS A 41 4.18 4.90 4.12
C LYS A 41 5.35 3.93 4.05
N ALA A 42 5.41 3.12 2.99
CA ALA A 42 6.52 2.22 2.72
C ALA A 42 7.81 2.98 2.49
N TYR A 43 7.82 4.02 1.67
CA TYR A 43 9.00 4.85 1.40
C TYR A 43 9.56 5.48 2.68
N LYS A 44 8.68 6.06 3.52
CA LYS A 44 9.07 6.65 4.82
C LYS A 44 9.68 5.64 5.79
N LYS A 45 9.33 4.36 5.67
CA LYS A 45 9.84 3.29 6.53
C LYS A 45 10.80 2.34 5.81
N LEU A 46 11.12 2.61 4.55
CA LEU A 46 11.98 1.74 3.74
C LEU A 46 13.38 1.68 4.34
N ASP A 47 13.83 2.80 4.91
CA ASP A 47 15.08 2.92 5.66
C ASP A 47 15.15 1.98 6.89
N THR A 48 13.98 1.61 7.45
CA THR A 48 13.89 0.66 8.58
C THR A 48 13.91 -0.81 8.14
N VAL A 49 13.79 -1.08 6.83
CA VAL A 49 13.79 -2.45 6.29
C VAL A 49 15.19 -2.78 5.81
N GLU A 50 15.95 -3.45 6.67
CA GLU A 50 17.28 -3.97 6.34
C GLU A 50 17.22 -5.25 5.49
N ASP A 51 16.07 -5.93 5.49
CA ASP A 51 15.92 -7.29 4.96
C ASP A 51 14.97 -7.34 3.75
N SER A 52 15.55 -7.38 2.56
CA SER A 52 14.81 -7.43 1.29
C SER A 52 13.91 -8.66 1.15
N ASN A 53 14.19 -9.77 1.84
CA ASN A 53 13.33 -10.95 1.81
C ASN A 53 11.97 -10.72 2.48
N LYS A 54 11.92 -9.82 3.47
CA LYS A 54 10.68 -9.49 4.19
C LYS A 54 9.93 -8.33 3.56
N LEU A 55 10.56 -7.60 2.65
CA LEU A 55 10.01 -6.42 2.00
C LEU A 55 8.65 -6.71 1.34
N GLY A 56 8.51 -7.80 0.58
CA GLY A 56 7.24 -8.13 -0.09
C GLY A 56 6.08 -8.42 0.87
N ALA A 57 6.33 -9.16 1.95
CA ALA A 57 5.33 -9.42 2.99
C ALA A 57 4.97 -8.14 3.75
N TRP A 58 5.98 -7.31 4.03
CA TRP A 58 5.82 -6.04 4.73
C TRP A 58 5.04 -5.00 3.91
N LEU A 59 5.32 -4.88 2.61
CA LEU A 59 4.57 -4.03 1.67
C LEU A 59 3.11 -4.46 1.57
N SER A 60 2.87 -5.77 1.50
CA SER A 60 1.51 -6.32 1.47
C SER A 60 0.76 -5.99 2.76
N ALA A 61 1.42 -6.09 3.92
CA ALA A 61 0.84 -5.74 5.21
C ALA A 61 0.50 -4.25 5.32
N ILE A 62 1.38 -3.36 4.87
CA ILE A 62 1.13 -1.90 4.83
C ILE A 62 -0.08 -1.59 3.94
N THR A 63 -0.15 -2.21 2.77
CA THR A 63 -1.23 -1.98 1.81
C THR A 63 -2.56 -2.48 2.34
N ALA A 64 -2.61 -3.69 2.89
CA ALA A 64 -3.82 -4.22 3.52
C ALA A 64 -4.28 -3.33 4.68
N ARG A 65 -3.36 -2.85 5.52
CA ARG A 65 -3.69 -1.99 6.65
C ARG A 65 -4.21 -0.63 6.21
N THR A 66 -3.62 -0.06 5.16
CA THR A 66 -4.09 1.18 4.53
C THR A 66 -5.46 0.99 3.89
N ALA A 67 -5.69 -0.13 3.20
CA ALA A 67 -6.99 -0.44 2.61
C ALA A 67 -8.11 -0.57 3.67
N ILE A 68 -7.82 -1.23 4.80
CA ILE A 68 -8.77 -1.37 5.91
C ILE A 68 -9.09 0.00 6.53
N ASP A 69 -8.07 0.83 6.75
CA ASP A 69 -8.23 2.17 7.30
C ASP A 69 -9.07 3.05 6.37
N PHE A 70 -8.77 3.00 5.07
CA PHE A 70 -9.52 3.72 4.05
C PHE A 70 -10.98 3.29 3.99
N LEU A 71 -11.25 1.98 3.98
CA LEU A 71 -12.62 1.43 4.03
C LEU A 71 -13.39 1.84 5.29
N ARG A 72 -12.69 1.96 6.42
CA ARG A 72 -13.28 2.41 7.68
C ARG A 72 -13.70 3.88 7.56
N MET A 73 -12.83 4.74 7.03
CA MET A 73 -13.13 6.15 6.81
C MET A 73 -14.29 6.36 5.81
N GLU A 74 -14.34 5.58 4.73
CA GLU A 74 -15.42 5.66 3.74
C GLU A 74 -16.78 5.27 4.33
N LYS A 75 -16.81 4.27 5.23
CA LYS A 75 -18.02 3.93 6.00
C LYS A 75 -18.45 5.04 6.95
N GLU A 76 -17.50 5.75 7.56
CA GLU A 76 -17.80 6.90 8.43
C GLU A 76 -18.36 8.07 7.62
N LYS A 77 -17.85 8.34 6.40
CA LYS A 77 -18.36 9.40 5.51
C LYS A 77 -19.78 9.14 5.00
N THR A 78 -20.14 7.87 4.76
CA THR A 78 -21.49 7.49 4.32
C THR A 78 -22.50 7.39 5.47
N GLY A 79 -22.05 7.59 6.72
CA GLY A 79 -22.86 7.46 7.94
C GLY A 79 -23.45 8.76 8.49
N CYS A 80 -23.23 9.93 7.88
CA CYS A 80 -23.89 11.16 8.33
C CYS A 80 -25.21 11.36 7.56
N SER A 81 -26.32 10.99 8.20
CA SER A 81 -27.63 11.64 7.99
C SER A 81 -27.60 13.09 8.46
#